data_AF-A0A3C1RAR6-F1
#
_entry.id   AF-A0A3C1RAR6-F1
#
_cell.length_a   1.000
_cell.length_b   1.000
_cell.length_c   1.000
_cell.angle_alpha   90.00
_cell.angle_beta   90.00
_cell.angle_gamma   90.00
#
_symmetry.space_group_name_H-M   'P 1'
#
loop_
_entity.id
_entity.type
_entity.pdbx_description
1 polymer ?
#
loop_
_entity_poly.entity_id
_entity_poly.type
_entity_poly.pdbx_seq_one_letter_code
_entity_poly.pdbx_strand_id
1 'polypeptide(L)'
;MDKSILVDIIGKASSENLKMYFVTRILKEGMKANARVLEKFDFKVYQIEITDEVRKYLYELSLKQFKKIEDNEDLNFFDYDVIADETEHLFTYQMQNKVGSFSDVVYNQLNQSPPKITDLNDILQNETLWAYCVEFEIDSNKSFYTFRKISPGKVGVEKEKDGEKKSLGTQIRTFFDTNTNTLSLLKSDTVYLDKQIDCIFYEETFYVLKKFYFEQLVGLQEEYKKRAEEVATSISVHECFGDVKLLIDKIETKVAIHKKLMKLEKIGNLNSLTSKNIKKLETLGKKKKAPINLKNGKIQFETEEDIDNVIKLLCDYFKTGDYSGKPYGTYAGKLQPTE
;
A
#
# COMPACT_ATOMS: atom_id res chain seq x y z
N MET A 1 -10.69 -6.33 -16.95
CA MET A 1 -12.14 -6.02 -17.02
C MET A 1 -12.30 -4.56 -17.37
N ASP A 2 -13.28 -4.21 -18.19
CA ASP A 2 -13.57 -2.81 -18.51
C ASP A 2 -14.28 -2.11 -17.34
N LYS A 3 -14.07 -0.80 -17.21
CA LYS A 3 -14.69 0.10 -16.23
C LYS A 3 -16.22 0.02 -16.25
N SER A 4 -16.80 -0.03 -17.45
CA SER A 4 -18.24 -0.19 -17.66
C SER A 4 -18.79 -1.45 -16.99
N ILE A 5 -18.06 -2.56 -17.09
CA ILE A 5 -18.45 -3.87 -16.53
C ILE A 5 -18.40 -3.84 -15.00
N LEU A 6 -17.34 -3.26 -14.41
CA LEU A 6 -17.24 -3.14 -12.95
C LEU A 6 -18.41 -2.32 -12.38
N VAL A 7 -18.76 -1.21 -13.03
CA VAL A 7 -19.89 -0.36 -12.63
C VAL A 7 -21.23 -1.08 -12.77
N ASP A 8 -21.44 -1.82 -13.85
CA ASP A 8 -22.68 -2.61 -14.05
C ASP A 8 -22.83 -3.70 -12.97
N ILE A 9 -21.75 -4.39 -12.61
CA ILE A 9 -21.74 -5.38 -11.52
C ILE A 9 -22.13 -4.73 -10.19
N ILE A 10 -21.54 -3.57 -9.90
CA ILE A 10 -21.84 -2.79 -8.70
C ILE A 10 -23.31 -2.38 -8.66
N GLY A 11 -23.88 -1.95 -9.79
CA GLY A 11 -25.27 -1.50 -9.88
C GLY A 11 -26.30 -2.59 -9.61
N LYS A 12 -25.90 -3.87 -9.64
CA LYS A 12 -26.77 -5.02 -9.35
C LYS A 12 -26.84 -5.38 -7.87
N ALA A 13 -25.92 -4.88 -7.06
CA ALA A 13 -25.88 -5.21 -5.64
C ALA A 13 -27.02 -4.51 -4.87
N SER A 14 -27.69 -5.25 -3.98
CA SER A 14 -28.71 -4.69 -3.08
C SER A 14 -28.08 -4.20 -1.78
N SER A 15 -28.56 -3.07 -1.26
CA SER A 15 -28.19 -2.59 0.07
C SER A 15 -28.60 -3.54 1.18
N GLU A 16 -29.64 -4.35 1.00
CA GLU A 16 -30.19 -5.22 2.06
C GLU A 16 -29.28 -6.41 2.38
N ASN A 17 -28.52 -6.89 1.40
CA ASN A 17 -27.67 -8.08 1.53
C ASN A 17 -26.20 -7.75 1.85
N LEU A 18 -25.90 -6.49 2.16
CA LEU A 18 -24.55 -6.03 2.45
C LEU A 18 -24.08 -6.59 3.81
N LYS A 19 -22.98 -7.33 3.77
CA LYS A 19 -22.32 -7.90 4.95
C LYS A 19 -21.01 -7.17 5.21
N MET A 20 -20.65 -7.03 6.48
CA MET A 20 -19.41 -6.37 6.89
C MET A 20 -18.52 -7.32 7.66
N TYR A 21 -17.22 -7.21 7.39
CA TYR A 21 -16.18 -8.03 8.00
C TYR A 21 -15.05 -7.15 8.53
N PHE A 22 -14.47 -7.54 9.64
CA PHE A 22 -13.17 -7.05 10.09
C PHE A 22 -12.08 -8.02 9.70
N VAL A 23 -10.99 -7.46 9.18
CA VAL A 23 -9.74 -8.16 8.97
C VAL A 23 -8.79 -7.72 10.07
N THR A 24 -8.37 -8.66 10.90
CA THR A 24 -7.37 -8.44 11.95
C THR A 24 -6.05 -9.06 11.54
N ARG A 25 -5.00 -8.70 12.27
CA ARG A 25 -3.68 -9.29 12.11
C ARG A 25 -3.06 -9.67 13.45
N ILE A 26 -2.28 -10.74 13.44
CA ILE A 26 -1.58 -11.31 14.59
C ILE A 26 -0.11 -11.39 14.24
N LEU A 27 0.75 -10.88 15.12
CA LEU A 27 2.20 -10.98 14.93
C LEU A 27 2.62 -12.42 15.15
N LYS A 28 3.33 -13.00 14.17
CA LYS A 28 3.89 -14.35 14.30
C LYS A 28 4.88 -14.42 15.45
N GLU A 29 4.95 -15.59 16.07
CA GLU A 29 5.87 -15.85 17.18
C GLU A 29 7.32 -15.57 16.77
N GLY A 30 8.09 -14.94 17.66
CA GLY A 30 9.48 -14.56 17.42
C GLY A 30 9.70 -13.31 16.55
N MET A 31 8.64 -12.73 15.96
CA MET A 31 8.75 -11.50 15.16
C MET A 31 8.65 -10.24 16.02
N LYS A 32 9.35 -9.17 15.63
CA LYS A 32 9.21 -7.84 16.25
C LYS A 32 8.14 -7.03 15.54
N ALA A 33 7.26 -6.36 16.29
CA ALA A 33 6.16 -5.56 15.72
C ALA A 33 6.64 -4.46 14.76
N ASN A 34 7.79 -3.84 15.05
CA ASN A 34 8.39 -2.78 14.25
C ASN A 34 9.29 -3.29 13.10
N ALA A 35 9.59 -4.59 13.02
CA ALA A 35 10.44 -5.12 11.96
C ALA A 35 9.72 -5.06 10.61
N ARG A 36 10.39 -4.58 9.56
CA ARG A 36 9.81 -4.53 8.21
C ARG A 36 10.13 -5.83 7.47
N VAL A 37 9.45 -6.91 7.85
CA VAL A 37 9.71 -8.26 7.31
C VAL A 37 8.43 -8.81 6.69
N LEU A 38 8.58 -9.41 5.51
CA LEU A 38 7.50 -10.05 4.77
C LEU A 38 6.89 -11.19 5.60
N GLU A 39 5.58 -11.38 5.48
CA GLU A 39 4.84 -12.47 6.13
C GLU A 39 4.93 -12.54 7.66
N LYS A 40 5.31 -11.45 8.34
CA LYS A 40 5.40 -11.42 9.81
C LYS A 40 4.04 -11.47 10.53
N PHE A 41 2.95 -11.33 9.79
CA PHE A 41 1.59 -11.35 10.32
C PHE A 41 0.80 -12.49 9.68
N ASP A 42 -0.08 -13.08 10.49
CA ASP A 42 -1.23 -13.85 10.02
C ASP A 42 -2.47 -12.98 10.07
N PHE A 43 -3.40 -13.19 9.14
CA PHE A 43 -4.64 -12.44 9.06
C PHE A 43 -5.83 -13.32 9.43
N LYS A 44 -6.82 -12.73 10.08
CA LYS A 44 -8.11 -13.37 10.36
C LYS A 44 -9.26 -12.49 9.94
N VAL A 45 -10.34 -13.11 9.50
CA VAL A 45 -11.59 -12.45 9.12
C VAL A 45 -12.68 -12.78 10.14
N TYR A 46 -13.42 -11.76 10.55
CA TYR A 46 -14.57 -11.88 11.42
C TYR A 46 -15.76 -11.15 10.81
N GLN A 47 -16.92 -11.79 10.78
CA GLN A 47 -18.17 -11.15 10.36
C GLN A 47 -18.75 -10.33 11.52
N ILE A 48 -19.31 -9.16 11.20
CA ILE A 48 -19.92 -8.26 12.17
C ILE A 48 -21.34 -7.92 11.76
N GLU A 49 -22.24 -7.99 12.73
CA GLU A 49 -23.60 -7.51 12.57
C GLU A 49 -23.62 -5.98 12.58
N ILE A 50 -24.21 -5.41 11.54
CA ILE A 50 -24.35 -3.96 11.37
C ILE A 50 -25.83 -3.58 11.28
N THR A 51 -26.17 -2.43 11.83
CA THR A 51 -27.52 -1.87 11.73
C THR A 51 -27.84 -1.48 10.29
N ASP A 52 -29.13 -1.36 9.97
CA ASP A 52 -29.58 -0.91 8.65
C ASP A 52 -29.06 0.49 8.30
N GLU A 53 -28.88 1.36 9.30
CA GLU A 53 -28.30 2.69 9.12
C GLU A 53 -26.85 2.61 8.63
N VAL A 54 -26.02 1.79 9.29
CA VAL A 54 -24.62 1.58 8.87
C VAL A 54 -24.58 0.91 7.50
N ARG A 55 -25.46 -0.06 7.26
CA ARG A 55 -25.57 -0.76 5.97
C ARG A 55 -25.87 0.21 4.83
N LYS A 56 -26.87 1.07 5.02
CA LYS A 56 -27.24 2.11 4.06
C LYS A 56 -26.11 3.11 3.83
N TYR A 57 -25.45 3.57 4.90
CA TYR A 57 -24.31 4.48 4.79
C TYR A 57 -23.16 3.89 3.96
N LEU A 58 -22.77 2.64 4.22
CA LEU A 58 -21.70 1.96 3.49
C LEU A 58 -22.06 1.74 2.02
N TYR A 59 -23.32 1.40 1.74
CA TYR A 59 -23.84 1.25 0.39
C TYR A 59 -23.78 2.58 -0.39
N GLU A 60 -24.35 3.66 0.16
CA GLU A 60 -24.32 5.00 -0.45
C GLU A 60 -22.91 5.53 -0.66
N LEU A 61 -22.03 5.29 0.31
CA LEU A 61 -20.61 5.64 0.20
C LEU A 61 -19.95 4.96 -0.99
N SER A 62 -20.24 3.68 -1.18
CA SER A 62 -19.65 2.86 -2.24
C SER A 62 -20.17 3.33 -3.60
N LEU A 63 -21.49 3.47 -3.76
CA LEU A 63 -22.11 4.03 -4.97
C LEU A 63 -21.52 5.38 -5.36
N LYS A 64 -21.31 6.28 -4.39
CA LYS A 64 -20.72 7.60 -4.66
C LYS A 64 -19.29 7.51 -5.20
N GLN A 65 -18.50 6.54 -4.75
CA GLN A 65 -17.14 6.34 -5.26
C GLN A 65 -17.15 5.68 -6.63
N PHE A 66 -18.04 4.73 -6.85
CA PHE A 66 -18.19 4.05 -8.13
C PHE A 66 -18.66 4.99 -9.22
N LYS A 67 -19.62 5.87 -8.91
CA LYS A 67 -20.04 6.94 -9.82
C LYS A 67 -18.89 7.89 -10.18
N LYS A 68 -18.03 8.25 -9.22
CA LYS A 68 -16.83 9.06 -9.54
C LYS A 68 -15.86 8.36 -10.47
N ILE A 69 -15.76 7.03 -10.37
CA ILE A 69 -14.96 6.23 -11.29
C ILE A 69 -15.63 6.27 -12.66
N GLU A 70 -16.93 5.96 -12.74
CA GLU A 70 -17.77 5.98 -13.95
C GLU A 70 -17.70 7.30 -14.71
N ASP A 71 -17.92 8.42 -14.02
CA ASP A 71 -17.99 9.76 -14.62
C ASP A 71 -16.64 10.28 -15.13
N ASN A 72 -15.51 9.64 -14.77
CA ASN A 72 -14.18 10.10 -15.16
C ASN A 72 -13.64 9.33 -16.38
N GLU A 73 -13.82 9.90 -17.56
CA GLU A 73 -13.41 9.30 -18.85
C GLU A 73 -11.91 9.04 -18.98
N ASP A 74 -11.07 9.82 -18.29
CA ASP A 74 -9.61 9.68 -18.36
C ASP A 74 -9.09 8.47 -17.54
N LEU A 75 -9.90 7.95 -16.61
CA LEU A 75 -9.53 6.77 -15.81
C LEU A 75 -9.60 5.50 -16.64
N ASN A 76 -8.42 4.91 -16.85
CA ASN A 76 -8.26 3.62 -17.51
C ASN A 76 -7.65 2.59 -16.55
N PHE A 77 -7.99 1.32 -16.75
CA PHE A 77 -7.40 0.22 -16.01
C PHE A 77 -6.06 -0.19 -16.62
N PHE A 78 -5.05 -0.27 -15.77
CA PHE A 78 -3.71 -0.75 -16.12
C PHE A 78 -3.27 -1.84 -15.16
N ASP A 79 -2.42 -2.73 -15.64
CA ASP A 79 -1.74 -3.65 -14.73
C ASP A 79 -0.93 -2.87 -13.69
N TYR A 80 -0.98 -3.36 -12.47
CA TYR A 80 -0.31 -2.74 -11.35
C TYR A 80 1.20 -2.62 -11.62
N ASP A 81 1.69 -1.38 -11.60
CA ASP A 81 3.11 -1.05 -11.67
C ASP A 81 3.51 -0.28 -10.42
N VAL A 82 4.58 -0.72 -9.75
CA VAL A 82 5.11 -0.14 -8.51
C VAL A 82 5.42 1.36 -8.65
N ILE A 83 5.81 1.80 -9.84
CA ILE A 83 6.39 3.13 -10.12
C ILE A 83 5.44 4.04 -10.93
N ALA A 84 4.37 3.48 -11.52
CA ALA A 84 3.38 4.29 -12.21
C ALA A 84 2.77 5.36 -11.28
N ASP A 85 2.56 6.54 -11.88
CA ASP A 85 1.95 7.69 -11.20
C ASP A 85 0.48 7.38 -10.86
N GLU A 86 0.00 7.93 -9.75
CA GLU A 86 -1.33 7.63 -9.19
C GLU A 86 -2.42 8.56 -9.76
N THR A 87 -2.04 9.56 -10.56
CA THR A 87 -2.94 10.67 -10.89
C THR A 87 -3.99 10.36 -11.97
N GLU A 88 -3.81 9.32 -12.80
CA GLU A 88 -4.66 9.09 -13.99
C GLU A 88 -5.01 7.60 -14.23
N HIS A 89 -4.74 6.71 -13.26
CA HIS A 89 -4.81 5.26 -13.49
C HIS A 89 -5.56 4.54 -12.36
N LEU A 90 -6.40 3.59 -12.74
CA LEU A 90 -6.86 2.54 -11.84
C LEU A 90 -6.01 1.30 -12.08
N PHE A 91 -5.47 0.69 -11.03
CA PHE A 91 -4.61 -0.49 -11.21
C PHE A 91 -5.38 -1.79 -11.02
N THR A 92 -5.10 -2.78 -11.85
CA THR A 92 -5.51 -4.17 -11.66
C THR A 92 -4.36 -4.98 -11.09
N TYR A 93 -4.63 -5.77 -10.04
CA TYR A 93 -3.64 -6.62 -9.42
C TYR A 93 -4.22 -8.00 -9.14
N GLN A 94 -3.60 -9.02 -9.74
CA GLN A 94 -3.90 -10.42 -9.46
C GLN A 94 -2.92 -10.97 -8.42
N MET A 95 -3.47 -11.64 -7.40
CA MET A 95 -2.70 -12.30 -6.34
C MET A 95 -2.28 -13.72 -6.69
N GLN A 96 -2.86 -14.33 -7.72
CA GLN A 96 -2.52 -15.69 -8.13
C GLN A 96 -1.01 -15.83 -8.33
N ASN A 97 -0.43 -16.87 -7.70
CA ASN A 97 1.00 -17.19 -7.65
C ASN A 97 1.88 -16.28 -6.77
N LYS A 98 1.31 -15.32 -6.03
CA LYS A 98 2.06 -14.48 -5.08
C LYS A 98 1.81 -14.99 -3.67
N VAL A 99 2.83 -15.61 -3.09
CA VAL A 99 2.81 -16.09 -1.70
C VAL A 99 2.74 -14.87 -0.79
N GLY A 100 1.56 -14.64 -0.22
CA GLY A 100 1.35 -13.54 0.71
C GLY A 100 0.20 -13.87 1.65
N SER A 101 0.45 -13.75 2.94
CA SER A 101 -0.52 -13.99 4.03
C SER A 101 -1.90 -13.34 3.84
N PHE A 102 -2.03 -12.23 3.10
CA PHE A 102 -3.34 -11.61 2.83
C PHE A 102 -4.15 -12.34 1.75
N SER A 103 -3.54 -13.15 0.89
CA SER A 103 -4.26 -13.94 -0.13
C SER A 103 -5.27 -14.90 0.52
N ASP A 104 -4.93 -15.45 1.69
CA ASP A 104 -5.78 -16.34 2.47
C ASP A 104 -7.11 -15.68 2.85
N VAL A 105 -7.10 -14.36 3.11
CA VAL A 105 -8.32 -13.57 3.41
C VAL A 105 -9.33 -13.66 2.28
N VAL A 106 -8.89 -13.46 1.04
CA VAL A 106 -9.78 -13.31 -0.12
C VAL A 106 -10.10 -14.61 -0.85
N TYR A 107 -9.20 -15.59 -0.81
CA TYR A 107 -9.42 -16.88 -1.48
C TYR A 107 -10.06 -17.92 -0.56
N ASN A 108 -9.72 -17.91 0.73
CA ASN A 108 -10.14 -18.96 1.66
C ASN A 108 -11.12 -18.44 2.71
N GLN A 109 -10.78 -17.38 3.46
CA GLN A 109 -11.54 -17.00 4.64
C GLN A 109 -12.91 -16.37 4.31
N LEU A 110 -12.96 -15.37 3.43
CA LEU A 110 -14.21 -14.67 3.10
C LEU A 110 -15.26 -15.61 2.47
N ASN A 111 -14.83 -16.60 1.71
CA ASN A 111 -15.74 -17.56 1.05
C ASN A 111 -16.20 -18.71 1.97
N GLN A 112 -15.68 -18.81 3.19
CA GLN A 112 -15.91 -19.95 4.11
C GLN A 112 -16.77 -19.59 5.33
N SER A 113 -17.61 -18.56 5.24
CA SER A 113 -18.46 -18.08 6.35
C SER A 113 -17.64 -17.76 7.61
N PRO A 114 -16.93 -16.61 7.62
CA PRO A 114 -16.11 -16.18 8.75
C PRO A 114 -16.87 -16.20 10.08
N PRO A 115 -16.19 -16.47 11.21
CA PRO A 115 -16.82 -16.43 12.53
C PRO A 115 -17.47 -15.07 12.80
N LYS A 116 -18.69 -15.09 13.30
CA LYS A 116 -19.39 -13.89 13.77
C LYS A 116 -18.90 -13.49 15.14
N ILE A 117 -18.71 -12.20 15.36
CA ILE A 117 -18.36 -11.66 16.68
C ILE A 117 -19.45 -10.70 17.17
N THR A 118 -19.59 -10.65 18.49
CA THR A 118 -20.50 -9.73 19.18
C THR A 118 -19.76 -8.76 20.10
N ASP A 119 -18.51 -9.06 20.46
CA ASP A 119 -17.65 -8.21 21.28
C ASP A 119 -16.31 -7.99 20.58
N LEU A 120 -15.91 -6.72 20.44
CA LEU A 120 -14.66 -6.35 19.82
C LEU A 120 -13.46 -6.54 20.77
N ASN A 121 -13.69 -6.50 22.09
CA ASN A 121 -12.66 -6.74 23.10
C ASN A 121 -12.07 -8.13 22.98
N ASP A 122 -12.91 -9.15 22.77
CA ASP A 122 -12.50 -10.56 22.67
C ASP A 122 -11.39 -10.78 21.64
N ILE A 123 -11.41 -10.00 20.55
CA ILE A 123 -10.43 -10.09 19.48
C ILE A 123 -9.27 -9.13 19.73
N LEU A 124 -9.56 -7.87 20.09
CA LEU A 124 -8.54 -6.82 20.13
C LEU A 124 -7.64 -6.88 21.37
N GLN A 125 -7.91 -7.77 22.33
CA GLN A 125 -6.94 -8.12 23.37
C GLN A 125 -5.63 -8.63 22.76
N ASN A 126 -5.72 -9.60 21.83
CA ASN A 126 -4.57 -10.31 21.27
C ASN A 126 -4.27 -9.95 19.81
N GLU A 127 -5.25 -9.40 19.09
CA GLU A 127 -5.14 -9.10 17.67
C GLU A 127 -5.20 -7.58 17.44
N THR A 128 -4.78 -7.14 16.25
CA THR A 128 -4.90 -5.74 15.84
C THR A 128 -5.84 -5.63 14.65
N LEU A 129 -6.87 -4.78 14.77
CA LEU A 129 -7.74 -4.46 13.66
C LEU A 129 -6.95 -3.79 12.52
N TRP A 130 -6.99 -4.39 11.33
CA TRP A 130 -6.15 -4.00 10.20
C TRP A 130 -6.92 -3.33 9.08
N ALA A 131 -8.10 -3.87 8.76
CA ALA A 131 -8.99 -3.35 7.74
C ALA A 131 -10.43 -3.75 8.04
N TYR A 132 -11.37 -3.09 7.37
CA TYR A 132 -12.71 -3.63 7.20
C TYR A 132 -12.97 -3.93 5.73
N CYS A 133 -13.82 -4.92 5.52
CA CYS A 133 -14.28 -5.34 4.22
C CYS A 133 -15.80 -5.31 4.19
N VAL A 134 -16.36 -4.92 3.05
CA VAL A 134 -17.79 -4.94 2.81
C VAL A 134 -18.08 -5.80 1.60
N GLU A 135 -18.90 -6.83 1.79
CA GLU A 135 -19.38 -7.71 0.74
C GLU A 135 -20.68 -7.17 0.15
N PHE A 136 -20.73 -7.17 -1.17
CA PHE A 136 -21.88 -6.83 -1.97
C PHE A 136 -22.29 -8.08 -2.75
N GLU A 137 -23.39 -8.69 -2.32
CA GLU A 137 -23.97 -9.85 -2.99
C GLU A 137 -24.65 -9.39 -4.29
N ILE A 138 -24.22 -9.95 -5.41
CA ILE A 138 -24.76 -9.70 -6.76
C ILE A 138 -25.84 -10.75 -7.07
N ASP A 139 -25.50 -12.02 -6.82
CA ASP A 139 -26.41 -13.17 -6.90
C ASP A 139 -25.98 -14.22 -5.86
N SER A 140 -26.71 -15.34 -5.77
CA SER A 140 -26.51 -16.36 -4.75
C SER A 140 -25.10 -16.96 -4.68
N ASN A 141 -24.29 -16.82 -5.74
CA ASN A 141 -22.94 -17.37 -5.81
C ASN A 141 -21.88 -16.32 -6.16
N LYS A 142 -22.26 -15.05 -6.33
CA LYS A 142 -21.35 -13.99 -6.75
C LYS A 142 -21.45 -12.79 -5.84
N SER A 143 -20.31 -12.43 -5.28
CA SER A 143 -20.13 -11.20 -4.52
C SER A 143 -18.89 -10.46 -5.01
N PHE A 144 -18.88 -9.15 -4.82
CA PHE A 144 -17.63 -8.39 -4.80
C PHE A 144 -17.38 -7.83 -3.41
N TYR A 145 -16.13 -7.52 -3.14
CA TYR A 145 -15.69 -7.05 -1.84
C TYR A 145 -15.00 -5.69 -1.98
N THR A 146 -15.34 -4.75 -1.11
CA THR A 146 -14.58 -3.50 -0.99
C THR A 146 -13.73 -3.57 0.27
N PHE A 147 -12.53 -3.01 0.23
CA PHE A 147 -11.62 -2.98 1.36
C PHE A 147 -11.25 -1.56 1.72
N ARG A 148 -11.15 -1.31 3.03
CA ARG A 148 -10.58 -0.09 3.58
C ARG A 148 -9.66 -0.44 4.74
N LYS A 149 -8.41 -0.02 4.62
CA LYS A 149 -7.42 -0.12 5.68
C LYS A 149 -7.80 0.78 6.85
N ILE A 150 -7.70 0.25 8.06
CA ILE A 150 -7.91 0.99 9.30
C ILE A 150 -6.56 1.46 9.84
N SER A 151 -6.52 2.72 10.27
CA SER A 151 -5.38 3.26 11.03
C SER A 151 -5.57 2.98 12.51
N PRO A 152 -4.51 2.65 13.27
CA PRO A 152 -4.62 2.32 14.69
C PRO A 152 -5.39 3.36 15.54
N GLY A 153 -5.22 4.66 15.24
CA GLY A 153 -5.94 5.74 15.95
C GLY A 153 -7.45 5.82 15.66
N LYS A 154 -7.99 4.98 14.78
CA LYS A 154 -9.42 4.88 14.46
C LYS A 154 -10.10 3.74 15.20
N VAL A 155 -9.40 3.12 16.14
CA VAL A 155 -9.91 2.03 16.95
C VAL A 155 -9.70 2.43 18.40
N GLY A 156 -10.78 2.59 19.12
CA GLY A 156 -10.74 2.81 20.55
C GLY A 156 -11.38 1.62 21.23
N VAL A 157 -10.60 0.88 21.99
CA VAL A 157 -11.09 -0.26 22.77
C VAL A 157 -10.50 -0.18 24.17
N GLU A 158 -11.32 -0.42 25.19
CA GLU A 158 -10.86 -0.45 26.57
C GLU A 158 -10.20 -1.80 26.86
N LYS A 159 -8.87 -1.87 26.72
CA LYS A 159 -8.14 -3.09 27.10
C LYS A 159 -8.13 -3.26 28.62
N GLU A 160 -8.84 -4.27 29.12
CA GLU A 160 -8.59 -4.78 30.47
C GLU A 160 -7.23 -5.51 30.48
N LYS A 161 -6.37 -5.16 31.43
CA LYS A 161 -5.21 -5.97 31.81
C LYS A 161 -5.25 -6.17 33.31
N ASP A 162 -4.98 -7.40 33.72
CA ASP A 162 -4.89 -7.84 35.13
C ASP A 162 -4.24 -6.78 36.03
N GLY A 163 -5.01 -6.29 36.99
CA GLY A 163 -4.53 -5.63 38.21
C GLY A 163 -3.95 -4.20 38.09
N GLU A 164 -3.52 -3.74 36.92
CA GLU A 164 -3.00 -2.38 36.75
C GLU A 164 -3.63 -1.66 35.56
N LYS A 165 -4.54 -0.72 35.86
CA LYS A 165 -4.96 0.33 34.92
C LYS A 165 -3.77 1.25 34.62
N LYS A 166 -2.89 0.85 33.71
CA LYS A 166 -1.98 1.78 33.02
C LYS A 166 -2.29 1.77 31.52
N SER A 167 -3.15 2.74 31.17
CA SER A 167 -2.93 3.73 30.13
C SER A 167 -1.95 3.31 29.03
N LEU A 168 -2.49 2.96 27.87
CA LEU A 168 -2.00 3.44 26.56
C LEU A 168 -2.99 3.10 25.44
N GLY A 169 -4.26 3.50 25.61
CA GLY A 169 -4.77 4.50 24.67
C GLY A 169 -4.46 5.83 25.34
N THR A 170 -3.41 6.55 24.92
CA THR A 170 -2.95 7.81 25.55
C THR A 170 -3.95 8.96 25.48
N GLN A 171 -5.16 8.69 25.00
CA GLN A 171 -6.18 9.68 24.70
C GLN A 171 -7.47 9.25 25.36
N ILE A 172 -7.98 10.15 26.22
CA ILE A 172 -9.34 10.06 26.72
C ILE A 172 -10.26 10.29 25.53
N ARG A 173 -11.15 9.34 25.25
CA ARG A 173 -12.17 9.49 24.22
C ARG A 173 -13.36 10.20 24.85
N THR A 174 -13.79 11.28 24.21
CA THR A 174 -14.92 12.08 24.66
C THR A 174 -15.88 12.31 23.52
N PHE A 175 -17.16 12.50 23.85
CA PHE A 175 -18.18 12.99 22.94
C PHE A 175 -18.86 14.21 23.57
N PHE A 176 -19.28 15.15 22.73
CA PHE A 176 -20.06 16.29 23.19
C PHE A 176 -21.53 15.88 23.21
N ASP A 177 -22.10 15.75 24.40
CA ASP A 177 -23.52 15.43 24.57
C ASP A 177 -24.34 16.71 24.34
N THR A 178 -25.09 16.74 23.26
CA THR A 178 -25.92 17.89 22.88
C THR A 178 -27.17 18.04 23.75
N ASN A 179 -27.55 17.01 24.53
CA ASN A 179 -28.68 17.10 25.46
C ASN A 179 -28.28 17.80 26.75
N THR A 180 -27.06 17.55 27.23
CA THR A 180 -26.52 18.17 28.47
C THR A 180 -25.60 19.35 28.20
N ASN A 181 -25.18 19.57 26.95
CA ASN A 181 -24.16 20.54 26.53
C ASN A 181 -22.81 20.35 27.25
N THR A 182 -22.43 19.10 27.52
CA THR A 182 -21.19 18.76 28.22
C THR A 182 -20.31 17.82 27.40
N LEU A 183 -18.99 17.95 27.57
CA LEU A 183 -18.03 16.97 27.07
C LEU A 183 -17.96 15.77 28.03
N SER A 184 -18.42 14.62 27.57
CA SER A 184 -18.56 13.40 28.37
C SER A 184 -17.57 12.32 27.91
N LEU A 185 -17.19 11.41 28.81
CA LEU A 185 -16.34 10.26 28.48
C LEU A 185 -17.09 9.25 27.62
N LEU A 186 -16.46 8.78 26.54
CA LEU A 186 -16.95 7.70 25.71
C LEU A 186 -16.41 6.37 26.23
N LYS A 187 -17.26 5.59 26.92
CA LYS A 187 -16.92 4.33 27.60
C LYS A 187 -17.21 3.08 26.75
N SER A 188 -17.40 3.25 25.44
CA SER A 188 -17.70 2.16 24.53
C SER A 188 -16.54 1.92 23.57
N ASP A 189 -16.48 0.72 23.02
CA ASP A 189 -15.61 0.43 21.89
C ASP A 189 -16.06 1.23 20.67
N THR A 190 -15.08 1.76 19.93
CA THR A 190 -15.34 2.55 18.74
C THR A 190 -14.44 2.14 17.59
N VAL A 191 -15.05 2.07 16.40
CA VAL A 191 -14.35 1.96 15.13
C VAL A 191 -14.82 3.09 14.23
N TYR A 192 -13.89 3.93 13.78
CA TYR A 192 -14.22 5.02 12.86
C TYR A 192 -14.22 4.51 11.42
N LEU A 193 -15.40 4.52 10.79
CA LEU A 193 -15.56 4.15 9.38
C LEU A 193 -15.22 5.34 8.48
N ASP A 194 -14.34 5.10 7.52
CA ASP A 194 -13.88 6.12 6.59
C ASP A 194 -14.84 6.32 5.42
N LYS A 195 -14.83 7.54 4.86
CA LYS A 195 -15.59 7.90 3.66
C LYS A 195 -14.86 7.54 2.35
N GLN A 196 -14.10 6.44 2.34
CA GLN A 196 -13.24 6.04 1.22
C GLN A 196 -13.08 4.52 1.13
N ILE A 197 -12.86 4.02 -0.08
CA ILE A 197 -12.49 2.64 -0.40
C ILE A 197 -11.06 2.66 -0.95
N ASP A 198 -10.25 1.68 -0.55
CA ASP A 198 -8.87 1.56 -1.03
C ASP A 198 -8.75 0.64 -2.24
N CYS A 199 -9.49 -0.46 -2.25
CA CYS A 199 -9.57 -1.36 -3.39
C CYS A 199 -10.89 -2.17 -3.40
N ILE A 200 -11.19 -2.74 -4.55
CA ILE A 200 -12.30 -3.65 -4.80
C ILE A 200 -11.70 -5.00 -5.19
N PHE A 201 -12.24 -6.11 -4.71
CA PHE A 201 -11.88 -7.46 -5.12
C PHE A 201 -13.08 -8.14 -5.77
N TYR A 202 -12.90 -8.58 -7.01
CA TYR A 202 -13.92 -9.29 -7.78
C TYR A 202 -13.25 -10.23 -8.78
N GLU A 203 -13.75 -11.46 -8.90
CA GLU A 203 -13.20 -12.51 -9.79
C GLU A 203 -11.66 -12.58 -9.73
N GLU A 204 -11.14 -12.78 -8.51
CA GLU A 204 -9.71 -12.99 -8.24
C GLU A 204 -8.78 -11.80 -8.57
N THR A 205 -9.37 -10.65 -8.89
CA THR A 205 -8.65 -9.43 -9.29
C THR A 205 -8.95 -8.30 -8.31
N PHE A 206 -7.90 -7.63 -7.84
CA PHE A 206 -8.01 -6.36 -7.13
C PHE A 206 -8.04 -5.20 -8.12
N TYR A 207 -9.00 -4.29 -7.94
CA TYR A 207 -9.07 -2.98 -8.57
C TYR A 207 -8.67 -1.93 -7.53
N VAL A 208 -7.51 -1.32 -7.72
CA VAL A 208 -6.84 -0.48 -6.74
C VAL A 208 -7.24 0.98 -6.96
N LEU A 209 -7.92 1.56 -5.97
CA LEU A 209 -8.34 2.97 -5.96
C LEU A 209 -7.35 3.85 -5.21
N LYS A 210 -6.69 3.30 -4.17
CA LYS A 210 -5.67 3.96 -3.36
C LYS A 210 -4.44 3.07 -3.22
N LYS A 211 -3.49 3.28 -4.12
CA LYS A 211 -2.27 2.47 -4.24
C LYS A 211 -1.49 2.33 -2.93
N PHE A 212 -1.25 3.44 -2.23
CA PHE A 212 -0.53 3.41 -0.94
C PHE A 212 -1.20 2.49 0.10
N TYR A 213 -2.51 2.61 0.30
CA TYR A 213 -3.22 1.81 1.29
C TYR A 213 -3.38 0.36 0.85
N PHE A 214 -3.60 0.12 -0.44
CA PHE A 214 -3.59 -1.22 -1.01
C PHE A 214 -2.24 -1.92 -0.77
N GLU A 215 -1.12 -1.26 -1.09
CA GLU A 215 0.22 -1.81 -0.87
C GLU A 215 0.46 -2.19 0.59
N GLN A 216 -0.04 -1.39 1.54
CA GLN A 216 0.00 -1.74 2.95
C GLN A 216 -0.89 -2.94 3.26
N LEU A 217 -2.15 -2.91 2.80
CA LEU A 217 -3.15 -3.95 3.05
C LEU A 217 -2.61 -5.34 2.73
N VAL A 218 -2.02 -5.48 1.54
CA VAL A 218 -1.57 -6.76 0.99
C VAL A 218 -0.09 -7.10 1.30
N GLY A 219 0.63 -6.22 2.01
CA GLY A 219 2.02 -6.47 2.41
C GLY A 219 3.07 -6.26 1.30
N LEU A 220 2.74 -5.48 0.27
CA LEU A 220 3.65 -5.20 -0.85
C LEU A 220 4.84 -4.32 -0.43
N GLN A 221 4.69 -3.48 0.60
CA GLN A 221 5.79 -2.63 1.06
C GLN A 221 6.96 -3.45 1.61
N GLU A 222 6.65 -4.53 2.33
CA GLU A 222 7.64 -5.49 2.83
C GLU A 222 8.28 -6.28 1.69
N GLU A 223 7.53 -6.64 0.64
CA GLU A 223 8.07 -7.29 -0.56
C GLU A 223 9.07 -6.36 -1.27
N TYR A 224 8.72 -5.08 -1.41
CA TYR A 224 9.58 -4.08 -2.04
C TYR A 224 10.86 -3.86 -1.27
N LYS A 225 10.79 -3.89 0.07
CA LYS A 225 11.98 -3.82 0.91
C LYS A 225 12.89 -5.03 0.65
N LYS A 226 12.34 -6.25 0.68
CA LYS A 226 13.13 -7.46 0.45
C LYS A 226 13.83 -7.44 -0.90
N ARG A 227 13.11 -7.09 -1.98
CA ARG A 227 13.74 -6.95 -3.30
C ARG A 227 14.78 -5.84 -3.35
N ALA A 228 14.54 -4.72 -2.68
CA ALA A 228 15.54 -3.66 -2.58
C ALA A 228 16.83 -4.12 -1.87
N GLU A 229 16.73 -4.97 -0.84
CA GLU A 229 17.88 -5.60 -0.18
C GLU A 229 18.64 -6.54 -1.12
N GLU A 230 17.93 -7.31 -1.95
CA GLU A 230 18.53 -8.18 -2.99
C GLU A 230 19.27 -7.35 -4.06
N VAL A 231 18.69 -6.23 -4.49
CA VAL A 231 19.36 -5.28 -5.41
C VAL A 231 20.59 -4.64 -4.74
N ALA A 232 20.50 -4.22 -3.49
CA ALA A 232 21.64 -3.66 -2.76
C ALA A 232 22.78 -4.69 -2.58
N THR A 233 22.43 -5.96 -2.39
CA THR A 233 23.41 -7.07 -2.38
C THR A 233 24.07 -7.21 -3.75
N SER A 234 23.31 -7.08 -4.83
CA SER A 234 23.88 -7.10 -6.19
C SER A 234 24.82 -5.92 -6.43
N ILE A 235 24.49 -4.73 -5.93
CA ILE A 235 25.35 -3.54 -6.00
C ILE A 235 26.63 -3.74 -5.16
N SER A 236 26.54 -4.37 -3.98
CA SER A 236 27.69 -4.53 -3.06
C SER A 236 28.80 -5.42 -3.64
N VAL A 237 28.43 -6.42 -4.45
CA VAL A 237 29.38 -7.33 -5.10
C VAL A 237 29.81 -6.84 -6.50
N HIS A 238 29.20 -5.77 -7.00
CA HIS A 238 29.46 -5.27 -8.35
C HIS A 238 30.78 -4.50 -8.43
N GLU A 239 31.60 -4.79 -9.44
CA GLU A 239 32.98 -4.27 -9.55
C GLU A 239 33.07 -2.72 -9.51
N CYS A 240 32.07 -2.06 -10.08
CA CYS A 240 31.97 -0.60 -10.19
C CYS A 240 31.61 0.13 -8.90
N PHE A 241 31.29 -0.57 -7.81
CA PHE A 241 30.87 0.05 -6.55
C PHE A 241 31.91 -0.16 -5.44
N GLY A 242 31.99 0.83 -4.56
CA GLY A 242 32.75 0.79 -3.31
C GLY A 242 31.87 0.38 -2.14
N ASP A 243 32.00 1.08 -1.01
CA ASP A 243 31.18 0.81 0.17
C ASP A 243 29.71 1.21 -0.08
N VAL A 244 28.79 0.33 0.31
CA VAL A 244 27.34 0.49 0.16
C VAL A 244 26.61 0.55 1.51
N LYS A 245 27.32 0.66 2.63
CA LYS A 245 26.71 0.69 3.97
C LYS A 245 25.60 1.74 4.10
N LEU A 246 25.82 2.94 3.56
CA LEU A 246 24.81 3.99 3.57
C LEU A 246 23.53 3.58 2.80
N LEU A 247 23.67 2.89 1.67
CA LEU A 247 22.52 2.39 0.90
C LEU A 247 21.69 1.41 1.73
N ILE A 248 22.35 0.46 2.39
CA ILE A 248 21.71 -0.54 3.26
C ILE A 248 20.96 0.16 4.41
N ASP A 249 21.59 1.11 5.09
CA ASP A 249 20.96 1.89 6.18
C ASP A 249 19.72 2.68 5.69
N LYS A 250 19.74 3.17 4.44
CA LYS A 250 18.60 3.89 3.87
C LYS A 250 17.47 2.97 3.45
N ILE A 251 17.75 1.74 3.03
CA ILE A 251 16.72 0.72 2.77
C ILE A 251 15.94 0.41 4.05
N GLU A 252 16.58 0.34 5.20
CA GLU A 252 15.86 0.12 6.46
C GLU A 252 14.88 1.25 6.80
N THR A 253 15.27 2.49 6.51
CA THR A 253 14.56 3.67 7.02
C THR A 253 13.60 4.31 6.02
N LYS A 254 13.87 4.29 4.70
CA LYS A 254 13.13 5.07 3.70
C LYS A 254 12.42 4.22 2.64
N VAL A 255 11.09 4.11 2.72
CA VAL A 255 10.27 3.37 1.74
C VAL A 255 10.43 3.87 0.29
N ALA A 256 10.69 5.17 0.11
CA ALA A 256 10.86 5.75 -1.22
C ALA A 256 12.06 5.15 -2.00
N ILE A 257 13.07 4.60 -1.32
CA ILE A 257 14.22 3.98 -2.00
C ILE A 257 13.88 2.61 -2.58
N HIS A 258 12.94 1.87 -1.96
CA HIS A 258 12.60 0.51 -2.35
C HIS A 258 12.07 0.48 -3.79
N LYS A 259 11.10 1.35 -4.10
CA LYS A 259 10.51 1.46 -5.44
C LYS A 259 11.54 1.86 -6.50
N LYS A 260 12.51 2.71 -6.14
CA LYS A 260 13.58 3.13 -7.06
C LYS A 260 14.54 1.98 -7.38
N LEU A 261 14.92 1.19 -6.38
CA LEU A 261 15.79 0.02 -6.57
C LEU A 261 15.09 -1.09 -7.36
N MET A 262 13.80 -1.32 -7.13
CA MET A 262 13.02 -2.22 -7.98
C MET A 262 12.97 -1.76 -9.44
N LYS A 263 12.93 -0.44 -9.67
CA LYS A 263 13.02 0.09 -11.04
C LYS A 263 14.37 -0.23 -11.68
N LEU A 264 15.45 -0.03 -10.92
CA LEU A 264 16.79 -0.32 -11.36
C LEU A 264 16.93 -1.78 -11.80
N GLU A 265 16.39 -2.70 -10.99
CA GLU A 265 16.31 -4.12 -11.33
C GLU A 265 15.51 -4.37 -12.61
N LYS A 266 14.28 -3.84 -12.71
CA LYS A 266 13.40 -4.01 -13.88
C LYS A 266 14.02 -3.50 -15.19
N ILE A 267 14.78 -2.40 -15.13
CA ILE A 267 15.48 -1.84 -16.31
C ILE A 267 16.72 -2.66 -16.66
N GLY A 268 17.40 -3.26 -15.67
CA GLY A 268 18.57 -4.11 -15.88
C GLY A 268 19.87 -3.35 -16.21
N ASN A 269 19.87 -2.02 -16.19
CA ASN A 269 21.05 -1.19 -16.48
C ASN A 269 22.20 -1.38 -15.48
N LEU A 270 21.92 -1.92 -14.28
CA LEU A 270 22.99 -2.33 -13.37
C LEU A 270 23.89 -3.40 -14.00
N ASN A 271 23.32 -4.37 -14.73
CA ASN A 271 24.05 -5.49 -15.35
C ASN A 271 24.92 -5.04 -16.53
N SER A 272 24.59 -3.90 -17.15
CA SER A 272 25.35 -3.34 -18.27
C SER A 272 26.46 -2.41 -17.81
N LEU A 273 26.49 -2.02 -16.53
CA LEU A 273 27.52 -1.16 -15.97
C LEU A 273 28.86 -1.91 -15.87
N THR A 274 29.92 -1.29 -16.37
CA THR A 274 31.27 -1.86 -16.36
C THR A 274 32.29 -0.76 -16.11
N SER A 275 33.50 -1.16 -15.72
CA SER A 275 34.62 -0.23 -15.56
C SER A 275 34.93 0.58 -16.83
N LYS A 276 34.49 0.11 -18.02
CA LYS A 276 34.67 0.81 -19.30
C LYS A 276 33.64 1.93 -19.53
N ASN A 277 32.40 1.75 -19.08
CA ASN A 277 31.32 2.71 -19.34
C ASN A 277 30.96 3.60 -18.14
N ILE A 278 31.56 3.38 -16.96
CA ILE A 278 31.42 4.24 -15.77
C ILE A 278 31.77 5.71 -16.06
N LYS A 279 32.75 5.98 -16.92
CA LYS A 279 33.10 7.35 -17.35
C LYS A 279 32.00 8.03 -18.17
N LYS A 280 31.22 7.24 -18.94
CA LYS A 280 30.04 7.75 -19.66
C LYS A 280 28.96 8.14 -18.66
N LEU A 281 28.74 7.32 -17.62
CA LEU A 281 27.81 7.62 -16.54
C LEU A 281 28.22 8.89 -15.78
N GLU A 282 29.51 9.07 -15.51
CA GLU A 282 30.04 10.29 -14.87
C GLU A 282 29.79 11.55 -15.72
N THR A 283 30.09 11.46 -17.02
CA THR A 283 29.88 12.57 -17.97
C THR A 283 28.40 12.92 -18.07
N LEU A 284 27.53 11.91 -18.10
CA LEU A 284 26.08 12.10 -18.10
C LEU A 284 25.61 12.76 -16.80
N GLY A 285 26.10 12.30 -15.65
CA GLY A 285 25.77 12.88 -14.34
C GLY A 285 26.10 14.36 -14.25
N LYS A 286 27.31 14.77 -14.69
CA LYS A 286 27.69 16.18 -14.77
C LYS A 286 26.75 16.98 -15.68
N LYS A 287 26.42 16.45 -16.86
CA LYS A 287 25.52 17.11 -17.83
C LYS A 287 24.10 17.28 -17.28
N LYS A 288 23.60 16.34 -16.49
CA LYS A 288 22.22 16.31 -15.97
C LYS A 288 22.08 16.88 -14.56
N LYS A 289 23.10 17.57 -14.04
CA LYS A 289 23.14 18.08 -12.65
C LYS A 289 22.86 16.98 -11.60
N ALA A 290 23.31 15.75 -11.89
CA ALA A 290 23.22 14.59 -11.01
C ALA A 290 24.61 13.92 -10.95
N PRO A 291 25.63 14.60 -10.39
CA PRO A 291 26.99 14.07 -10.37
C PRO A 291 27.06 12.75 -9.57
N ILE A 292 27.95 11.86 -10.00
CA ILE A 292 28.29 10.64 -9.27
C ILE A 292 29.65 10.81 -8.58
N ASN A 293 29.77 10.31 -7.36
CA ASN A 293 31.02 10.34 -6.59
C ASN A 293 31.90 9.15 -6.98
N LEU A 294 32.96 9.39 -7.76
CA LEU A 294 33.92 8.37 -8.19
C LEU A 294 35.24 8.49 -7.40
N LYS A 295 35.61 7.42 -6.70
CA LYS A 295 36.92 7.26 -6.06
C LYS A 295 37.54 5.93 -6.49
N ASN A 296 38.79 5.97 -6.94
CA ASN A 296 39.54 4.80 -7.40
C ASN A 296 38.79 3.97 -8.46
N GLY A 297 38.09 4.64 -9.39
CA GLY A 297 37.32 3.99 -10.45
C GLY A 297 36.01 3.33 -9.99
N LYS A 298 35.59 3.55 -8.74
CA LYS A 298 34.37 3.01 -8.14
C LYS A 298 33.44 4.11 -7.66
N ILE A 299 32.13 3.87 -7.79
CA ILE A 299 31.07 4.71 -7.24
C ILE A 299 31.05 4.56 -5.72
N GLN A 300 31.00 5.69 -5.01
CA GLN A 300 30.92 5.75 -3.55
C GLN A 300 29.59 6.38 -3.12
N PHE A 301 28.98 5.84 -2.06
CA PHE A 301 27.78 6.39 -1.44
C PHE A 301 28.12 7.05 -0.11
N GLU A 302 28.64 8.27 -0.16
CA GLU A 302 29.01 9.04 1.05
C GLU A 302 27.84 9.89 1.55
N THR A 303 26.94 10.27 0.65
CA THR A 303 25.74 11.05 0.93
C THR A 303 24.48 10.37 0.39
N GLU A 304 23.31 10.78 0.87
CA GLU A 304 22.04 10.34 0.28
C GLU A 304 21.86 10.81 -1.17
N GLU A 305 22.46 11.95 -1.51
CA GLU A 305 22.41 12.51 -2.86
C GLU A 305 23.20 11.65 -3.85
N ASP A 306 24.35 11.08 -3.43
CA ASP A 306 25.11 10.14 -4.26
C ASP A 306 24.26 8.94 -4.67
N ILE A 307 23.50 8.38 -3.71
CA ILE A 307 22.60 7.26 -3.94
C ILE A 307 21.50 7.65 -4.92
N ASP A 308 20.84 8.78 -4.69
CA ASP A 308 19.74 9.24 -5.53
C ASP A 308 20.19 9.54 -6.96
N ASN A 309 21.33 10.21 -7.14
CA ASN A 309 21.89 10.55 -8.45
C ASN A 309 22.24 9.29 -9.25
N VAL A 310 22.95 8.34 -8.64
CA VAL A 310 23.34 7.10 -9.32
C VAL A 310 22.10 6.29 -9.71
N ILE A 311 21.13 6.12 -8.81
CA ILE A 311 19.90 5.40 -9.10
C ILE A 311 19.10 6.11 -10.21
N LYS A 312 18.98 7.45 -10.17
CA LYS A 312 18.31 8.23 -11.23
C LYS A 312 18.94 7.98 -12.60
N LEU A 313 20.27 8.04 -12.68
CA LEU A 313 20.99 7.85 -13.94
C LEU A 313 20.82 6.44 -14.48
N LEU A 314 20.96 5.42 -13.64
CA LEU A 314 20.79 4.02 -14.06
C LEU A 314 19.34 3.66 -14.37
N CYS A 315 18.36 4.37 -13.81
CA CYS A 315 16.93 4.15 -14.05
C CYS A 315 16.34 4.96 -15.21
N ASP A 316 17.19 5.55 -16.07
CA ASP A 316 16.77 6.41 -17.18
C ASP A 316 15.77 7.50 -16.76
N TYR A 317 16.04 8.12 -15.60
CA TYR A 317 15.19 9.19 -15.05
C TYR A 317 15.12 10.40 -15.98
N PHE A 318 16.23 10.71 -16.64
CA PHE A 318 16.35 11.84 -17.56
C PHE A 318 16.09 11.38 -18.99
N LYS A 319 15.00 11.87 -19.58
CA LYS A 319 14.59 11.54 -20.96
C LYS A 319 14.56 12.81 -21.82
N THR A 320 14.63 12.64 -23.13
CA THR A 320 14.49 13.73 -24.10
C THR A 320 13.48 13.29 -25.16
N GLY A 321 12.51 14.14 -25.49
CA GLY A 321 11.53 13.83 -26.52
C GLY A 321 12.14 13.96 -27.92
N ASP A 322 12.01 12.93 -28.76
CA ASP A 322 12.66 12.89 -30.07
C ASP A 322 12.15 13.98 -31.03
N TYR A 323 10.85 14.29 -30.99
CA TYR A 323 10.28 15.37 -31.81
C TYR A 323 10.50 16.76 -31.20
N SER A 324 10.25 16.92 -29.89
CA SER A 324 10.21 18.22 -29.23
C SER A 324 11.58 18.71 -28.74
N GLY A 325 12.56 17.81 -28.61
CA GLY A 325 13.84 18.08 -27.95
C GLY A 325 13.73 18.39 -26.46
N LYS A 326 12.53 18.38 -25.88
CA LYS A 326 12.30 18.81 -24.49
C LYS A 326 12.83 17.76 -23.50
N PRO A 327 13.45 18.20 -22.39
CA PRO A 327 13.85 17.30 -21.32
C PRO A 327 12.67 16.90 -20.42
N TYR A 328 12.63 15.63 -20.05
CA TYR A 328 11.68 15.05 -19.11
C TYR A 328 12.47 14.42 -17.96
N GLY A 329 11.89 14.42 -16.76
CA GLY A 329 12.63 14.11 -15.55
C GLY A 329 11.74 13.65 -14.42
N THR A 330 11.19 12.45 -14.57
CA THR A 330 10.58 11.67 -13.49
C THR A 330 10.70 10.20 -13.83
N TYR A 331 10.55 9.33 -12.84
CA TYR A 331 10.50 7.90 -13.10
C TYR A 331 9.32 7.49 -14.01
N ALA A 332 8.25 8.29 -14.07
CA ALA A 332 7.09 8.14 -14.94
C ALA A 332 7.13 8.96 -16.25
N GLY A 333 8.08 9.89 -16.43
CA GLY A 333 8.26 10.66 -17.67
C GLY A 333 7.57 12.04 -17.79
N LYS A 334 7.19 12.69 -16.69
CA LYS A 334 6.72 14.10 -16.66
C LYS A 334 7.81 15.11 -17.12
N LEU A 335 7.34 16.20 -17.73
CA LEU A 335 8.16 17.35 -18.17
C LEU A 335 8.98 17.90 -17.01
N GLN A 336 10.25 18.24 -17.26
CA GLN A 336 10.98 19.05 -16.29
C GLN A 336 10.50 20.50 -16.36
N PRO A 337 10.36 21.20 -15.22
CA PRO A 337 10.25 22.64 -15.22
C PRO A 337 11.44 23.20 -16.01
N THR A 338 11.18 24.02 -17.02
CA THR A 338 12.21 24.82 -17.66
C THR A 338 12.67 25.88 -16.66
N GLU A 339 13.95 25.85 -16.28
CA GLU A 339 14.62 26.96 -15.57
C GLU A 339 14.79 28.17 -16.49
#